data_AF-A0A2C1JK95-F1
#
_entry.id   AF-A0A2C1JK95-F1
#
_cell.length_a   1.000
_cell.length_b   1.000
_cell.length_c   1.000
_cell.angle_alpha   90.00
_cell.angle_beta   90.00
_cell.angle_gamma   90.00
#
_symmetry.space_group_name_H-M   'P 1'
#
loop_
_entity.id
_entity.type
_entity.pdbx_description
1 polymer ?
#
loop_
_entity_poly.entity_id
_entity_poly.type
_entity_poly.pdbx_seq_one_letter_code
_entity_poly.pdbx_strand_id
1 'polypeptide(L)'
;MKKVFYIFIALSVLCLSGFGVYKGIETKAQIGLYNKPIEIVNGQDILPYKEKTPKVAIIDTGIDLTNKFLSESNISQKSLNLISSSSQQLHGTMVSGILVGDGNGKSQPGGLIPNSEIVSIQAGTDMGLSSKDLAEAINVAIEKNCKIINISLATKKNTDVLKTAVEKALSKGIIIVASAGNEGESENFYPAAYEGVIGVGSIDLKGNIMGTPNLNNIDIFAPGKDILTTTVSEAGKGLFEGSSAATPIVTAAFTTFLSMYPELSAEELKEAVIANASEKESDGTRYKVLNLQKVINEGEKVFKE
;
A
#
# COMPACT_ATOMS: atom_id res chain seq x y z
N MET A 1 9.44 -24.41 -37.73
CA MET A 1 8.50 -23.59 -36.92
C MET A 1 9.23 -23.06 -35.70
N LYS A 2 9.70 -21.80 -35.74
CA LYS A 2 10.37 -21.16 -34.60
C LYS A 2 9.29 -20.58 -33.68
N LYS A 3 9.18 -21.13 -32.46
CA LYS A 3 8.36 -20.53 -31.38
C LYS A 3 9.09 -19.29 -30.89
N VAL A 4 8.59 -18.11 -31.22
CA VAL A 4 9.04 -16.84 -30.65
C VAL A 4 8.39 -16.73 -29.27
N PHE A 5 9.20 -16.88 -28.21
CA PHE A 5 8.80 -16.56 -26.84
C PHE A 5 8.82 -15.04 -26.69
N TYR A 6 7.65 -14.42 -26.63
CA TYR A 6 7.51 -13.03 -26.18
C TYR A 6 7.62 -13.03 -24.65
N ILE A 7 8.82 -12.76 -24.13
CA ILE A 7 9.02 -12.40 -22.73
C ILE A 7 8.49 -10.98 -22.57
N PHE A 8 7.28 -10.83 -22.01
CA PHE A 8 6.77 -9.53 -21.59
C PHE A 8 7.41 -9.16 -20.26
N ILE A 9 8.30 -8.17 -20.28
CA ILE A 9 8.85 -7.56 -19.07
C ILE A 9 7.71 -6.78 -18.40
N ALA A 10 7.10 -7.38 -17.38
CA ALA A 10 6.42 -6.62 -16.35
C ALA A 10 7.52 -6.05 -15.45
N LEU A 11 7.62 -4.72 -15.35
CA LEU A 11 8.55 -4.13 -14.39
C LEU A 11 7.97 -4.36 -12.99
N SER A 12 8.67 -5.10 -12.14
CA SER A 12 8.67 -4.70 -10.72
C SER A 12 9.13 -3.24 -10.70
N VAL A 13 8.47 -2.40 -9.90
CA VAL A 13 8.94 -1.02 -9.67
C VAL A 13 10.32 -1.20 -9.04
N LEU A 14 11.35 -1.16 -9.90
CA LEU A 14 12.71 -1.58 -9.60
C LEU A 14 13.27 -0.61 -8.54
N CYS A 15 13.12 -0.99 -7.28
CA CYS A 15 13.84 -0.35 -6.20
C CYS A 15 15.30 -0.76 -6.32
N LEU A 16 16.18 0.19 -6.61
CA LEU A 16 17.61 0.05 -6.34
C LEU A 16 17.79 0.04 -4.82
N SER A 17 17.59 -1.12 -4.18
CA SER A 17 17.71 -1.25 -2.73
C SER A 17 19.15 -0.99 -2.28
N GLY A 18 19.41 0.18 -1.71
CA GLY A 18 20.59 0.43 -0.90
C GLY A 18 20.38 -0.09 0.52
N PHE A 19 21.15 -1.08 0.95
CA PHE A 19 21.13 -1.54 2.35
C PHE A 19 21.77 -0.48 3.25
N GLY A 20 20.96 0.42 3.81
CA GLY A 20 21.38 1.40 4.81
C GLY A 20 21.29 0.85 6.25
N VAL A 21 22.31 1.10 7.06
CA VAL A 21 22.28 0.83 8.51
C VAL A 21 21.52 1.97 9.21
N TYR A 22 20.45 1.62 9.93
CA TYR A 22 19.59 2.54 10.68
C TYR A 22 20.40 3.37 11.69
N LYS A 23 20.41 4.70 11.52
CA LYS A 23 20.83 5.68 12.53
C LYS A 23 19.66 6.63 12.71
N GLY A 24 19.03 6.63 13.89
CA GLY A 24 17.82 7.42 14.16
C GLY A 24 18.00 8.90 13.83
N ILE A 25 17.02 9.48 13.14
CA ILE A 25 17.01 10.88 12.72
C ILE A 25 15.83 11.57 13.41
N GLU A 26 16.11 12.49 14.34
CA GLU A 26 15.07 13.34 14.90
C GLU A 26 14.69 14.43 13.89
N THR A 27 13.54 14.30 13.20
CA THR A 27 12.97 15.41 12.41
C THR A 27 11.53 15.72 12.80
N LYS A 28 11.31 16.96 13.27
CA LYS A 28 10.00 17.56 13.61
C LYS A 28 9.13 17.88 12.38
N ALA A 29 9.04 16.99 11.41
CA ALA A 29 8.25 17.24 10.21
C ALA A 29 6.78 16.82 10.45
N GLN A 30 5.83 17.75 10.28
CA GLN A 30 4.36 17.54 10.34
C GLN A 30 3.81 16.69 9.17
N ILE A 31 4.62 15.77 8.66
CA ILE A 31 4.27 14.78 7.63
C ILE A 31 4.05 13.40 8.24
N GLY A 32 4.01 13.37 9.58
CA GLY A 32 3.97 12.20 10.41
C GLY A 32 2.57 11.60 10.57
N LEU A 33 2.52 10.29 10.80
CA LEU A 33 1.41 9.62 11.46
C LEU A 33 1.22 10.30 12.84
N TYR A 34 0.22 11.18 12.97
CA TYR A 34 -0.15 11.81 14.24
C TYR A 34 0.96 12.69 14.89
N ASN A 35 1.55 13.64 14.14
CA ASN A 35 2.64 14.53 14.61
C ASN A 35 3.93 13.78 15.07
N LYS A 36 4.12 12.52 14.70
CA LYS A 36 5.32 11.73 14.95
C LYS A 36 6.08 11.47 13.64
N PRO A 37 7.43 11.55 13.61
CA PRO A 37 8.19 11.10 12.44
C PRO A 37 7.77 9.66 12.11
N ILE A 38 7.55 9.35 10.83
CA ILE A 38 7.14 8.00 10.35
C ILE A 38 8.27 6.96 10.46
N GLU A 39 9.28 7.24 11.25
CA GLU A 39 10.39 6.33 11.43
C GLU A 39 10.02 5.13 12.31
N ILE A 40 8.92 5.22 13.07
CA ILE A 40 8.69 4.38 14.25
C ILE A 40 7.18 4.33 14.56
N VAL A 41 6.45 3.35 14.02
CA VAL A 41 5.02 3.23 14.31
C VAL A 41 4.64 1.81 14.64
N ASN A 42 4.04 1.63 15.82
CA ASN A 42 3.02 0.61 16.04
C ASN A 42 1.69 1.36 15.98
N GLY A 43 0.88 1.09 14.96
CA GLY A 43 -0.38 1.80 14.77
C GLY A 43 -1.36 1.56 15.92
N GLN A 44 -1.17 0.48 16.68
CA GLN A 44 -1.93 0.19 17.90
C GLN A 44 -1.88 1.36 18.89
N ASP A 45 -0.74 2.05 18.99
CA ASP A 45 -0.53 3.11 19.98
C ASP A 45 -1.07 4.48 19.54
N ILE A 46 -1.40 4.65 18.25
CA ILE A 46 -1.67 5.98 17.67
C ILE A 46 -2.91 6.07 16.77
N LEU A 47 -3.42 4.96 16.25
CA LEU A 47 -4.61 4.94 15.42
C LEU A 47 -5.84 4.48 16.22
N PRO A 48 -7.00 5.15 16.07
CA PRO A 48 -8.23 4.74 16.73
C PRO A 48 -8.95 3.66 15.91
N TYR A 49 -8.46 2.43 15.90
CA TYR A 49 -9.20 1.30 15.34
C TYR A 49 -10.17 0.73 16.38
N LYS A 50 -11.32 0.19 15.93
CA LYS A 50 -12.13 -0.68 16.78
C LYS A 50 -11.44 -2.04 16.90
N GLU A 51 -11.82 -2.85 17.91
CA GLU A 51 -11.28 -4.21 18.09
C GLU A 51 -11.38 -5.08 16.83
N LYS A 52 -12.34 -4.78 15.94
CA LYS A 52 -12.49 -5.42 14.64
C LYS A 52 -12.34 -4.42 13.50
N THR A 53 -11.46 -4.74 12.56
CA THR A 53 -11.26 -4.01 11.31
C THR A 53 -11.91 -4.76 10.14
N PRO A 54 -12.20 -4.08 9.03
CA PRO A 54 -12.60 -4.75 7.81
C PRO A 54 -11.45 -5.60 7.24
N LYS A 55 -11.79 -6.67 6.54
CA LYS A 55 -10.82 -7.57 5.91
C LYS A 55 -10.08 -6.87 4.77
N VAL A 56 -8.75 -6.96 4.76
CA VAL A 56 -7.87 -6.31 3.78
C VAL A 56 -7.19 -7.36 2.91
N ALA A 57 -7.23 -7.20 1.59
CA ALA A 57 -6.41 -7.99 0.67
C ALA A 57 -5.06 -7.31 0.42
N ILE A 58 -3.99 -8.08 0.37
CA ILE A 58 -2.68 -7.65 -0.15
C ILE A 58 -2.43 -8.45 -1.42
N ILE A 59 -2.47 -7.78 -2.58
CA ILE A 59 -2.12 -8.39 -3.86
C ILE A 59 -0.66 -8.05 -4.16
N ASP A 60 0.23 -9.02 -4.00
CA ASP A 60 1.67 -8.80 -4.11
C ASP A 60 2.41 -10.10 -4.52
N THR A 61 3.71 -10.19 -4.22
CA THR A 61 4.58 -11.34 -4.48
C THR A 61 4.47 -12.44 -3.43
N GLY A 62 3.52 -12.31 -2.49
CA GLY A 62 3.32 -13.22 -1.37
C GLY A 62 4.13 -12.83 -0.14
N ILE A 63 3.89 -13.52 0.96
CA ILE A 63 4.42 -13.22 2.28
C ILE A 63 5.17 -14.45 2.80
N ASP A 64 6.38 -14.20 3.30
CA ASP A 64 7.11 -15.15 4.14
C ASP A 64 6.46 -15.19 5.53
N LEU A 65 5.55 -16.15 5.69
CA LEU A 65 4.83 -16.38 6.95
C LEU A 65 5.74 -16.94 8.06
N THR A 66 7.00 -17.26 7.77
CA THR A 66 7.98 -17.69 8.79
C THR A 66 8.71 -16.51 9.43
N ASN A 67 8.48 -15.29 8.94
CA ASN A 67 9.06 -14.10 9.53
C ASN A 67 8.59 -13.92 10.97
N LYS A 68 9.55 -13.83 11.91
CA LYS A 68 9.31 -13.68 13.35
C LYS A 68 8.58 -12.40 13.79
N PHE A 69 8.40 -11.44 12.89
CA PHE A 69 7.65 -10.21 13.13
C PHE A 69 6.27 -10.22 12.44
N LEU A 70 5.82 -11.40 12.00
CA LEU A 70 4.48 -11.67 11.45
C LEU A 70 3.83 -12.89 12.11
N SER A 71 4.45 -13.44 13.16
CA SER A 71 4.04 -14.72 13.78
C SER A 71 2.65 -14.67 14.41
N GLU A 72 2.28 -13.52 14.97
CA GLU A 72 1.00 -13.28 15.62
C GLU A 72 0.01 -12.55 14.69
N SER A 73 0.43 -12.22 13.47
CA SER A 73 -0.41 -11.53 12.49
C SER A 73 -1.47 -12.47 11.90
N ASN A 74 -2.71 -12.00 11.80
CA ASN A 74 -3.82 -12.78 11.24
C ASN A 74 -3.79 -12.77 9.70
N ILE A 75 -2.95 -13.62 9.11
CA ILE A 75 -2.71 -13.68 7.67
C ILE A 75 -3.15 -15.03 7.10
N SER A 76 -4.02 -14.99 6.09
CA SER A 76 -4.28 -16.12 5.20
C SER A 76 -3.64 -15.87 3.84
N GLN A 77 -3.03 -16.89 3.22
CA GLN A 77 -2.33 -16.75 1.95
C GLN A 77 -2.88 -17.69 0.87
N LYS A 78 -3.05 -17.17 -0.35
CA LYS A 78 -3.40 -17.93 -1.56
C LYS A 78 -2.47 -17.53 -2.71
N SER A 79 -1.82 -18.52 -3.31
CA SER A 79 -1.00 -18.34 -4.52
C SER A 79 -1.81 -18.69 -5.76
N LEU A 80 -1.77 -17.85 -6.80
CA LEU A 80 -2.54 -18.05 -8.03
C LEU A 80 -1.87 -18.99 -9.03
N ASN A 81 -0.54 -19.10 -9.02
CA ASN A 81 0.20 -19.94 -9.95
C ASN A 81 1.46 -20.56 -9.30
N LEU A 82 1.99 -21.64 -9.89
CA LEU A 82 3.15 -22.36 -9.34
C LEU A 82 4.46 -21.58 -9.47
N ILE A 83 4.52 -20.61 -10.38
CA ILE A 83 5.69 -19.76 -10.60
C ILE A 83 5.87 -18.81 -9.42
N SER A 84 4.78 -18.40 -8.77
CA SER A 84 4.80 -17.66 -7.52
C SER A 84 5.08 -18.58 -6.32
N SER A 85 6.18 -19.34 -6.39
CA SER A 85 6.66 -20.17 -5.28
C SER A 85 7.37 -19.31 -4.21
N SER A 86 7.61 -19.86 -3.03
CA SER A 86 8.07 -19.14 -1.83
C SER A 86 9.36 -18.34 -1.97
N SER A 87 10.18 -18.61 -2.99
CA SER A 87 11.47 -17.93 -3.19
C SER A 87 11.37 -16.48 -3.69
N GLN A 88 10.16 -15.94 -3.91
CA GLN A 88 9.94 -14.59 -4.44
C GLN A 88 8.90 -13.82 -3.62
N GLN A 89 9.00 -13.87 -2.30
CA GLN A 89 8.06 -13.23 -1.36
C GLN A 89 8.63 -11.96 -0.72
N LEU A 90 9.77 -11.44 -1.21
CA LEU A 90 10.45 -10.31 -0.57
C LEU A 90 9.58 -9.07 -0.53
N HIS A 91 9.05 -8.65 -1.68
CA HIS A 91 8.27 -7.43 -1.79
C HIS A 91 6.97 -7.50 -0.98
N GLY A 92 6.20 -8.59 -1.11
CA GLY A 92 4.96 -8.75 -0.35
C GLY A 92 5.19 -8.88 1.17
N THR A 93 6.31 -9.48 1.59
CA THR A 93 6.71 -9.48 3.02
C THR A 93 7.00 -8.06 3.50
N MET A 94 7.71 -7.23 2.71
CA MET A 94 7.98 -5.83 3.06
C MET A 94 6.71 -4.97 3.12
N VAL A 95 5.79 -5.15 2.20
CA VAL A 95 4.49 -4.44 2.22
C VAL A 95 3.67 -4.85 3.45
N SER A 96 3.68 -6.14 3.78
CA SER A 96 2.87 -6.67 4.88
C SER A 96 3.36 -6.23 6.25
N GLY A 97 4.67 -6.08 6.47
CA GLY A 97 5.20 -5.58 7.74
C GLY A 97 4.74 -4.17 8.09
N ILE A 98 4.53 -3.30 7.08
CA ILE A 98 4.00 -1.94 7.28
C ILE A 98 2.53 -2.00 7.74
N LEU A 99 1.75 -2.95 7.23
CA LEU A 99 0.34 -3.09 7.61
C LEU A 99 0.19 -3.82 8.94
N VAL A 100 0.81 -4.99 9.08
CA VAL A 100 0.47 -5.96 10.13
C VAL A 100 1.67 -6.54 10.88
N GLY A 101 2.85 -5.92 10.81
CA GLY A 101 3.98 -6.32 11.67
C GLY A 101 3.57 -6.39 13.15
N ASP A 102 3.94 -7.46 13.85
CA ASP A 102 3.60 -7.67 15.26
C ASP A 102 4.70 -7.17 16.23
N GLY A 103 5.75 -6.53 15.70
CA GLY A 103 6.85 -5.98 16.48
C GLY A 103 6.47 -4.74 17.28
N ASN A 104 7.38 -4.33 18.16
CA ASN A 104 7.17 -3.21 19.08
C ASN A 104 7.07 -1.81 18.44
N GLY A 105 7.12 -1.71 17.11
CA GLY A 105 7.10 -0.45 16.35
C GLY A 105 8.26 0.48 16.65
N LYS A 106 9.32 0.01 17.34
CA LYS A 106 10.55 0.74 17.68
C LYS A 106 11.71 0.27 16.82
N SER A 107 12.46 -0.70 17.35
CA SER A 107 13.54 -1.35 16.62
C SER A 107 13.05 -2.57 15.84
N GLN A 108 11.77 -2.90 15.93
CA GLN A 108 11.11 -4.03 15.28
C GLN A 108 9.94 -3.50 14.43
N PRO A 109 9.70 -4.07 13.24
CA PRO A 109 8.56 -3.72 12.40
C PRO A 109 7.24 -3.83 13.15
N GLY A 110 6.58 -2.70 13.41
CA GLY A 110 5.22 -2.64 13.94
C GLY A 110 4.28 -2.22 12.82
N GLY A 111 3.17 -2.94 12.67
CA GLY A 111 2.15 -2.67 11.68
C GLY A 111 1.28 -1.48 12.09
N LEU A 112 0.67 -0.84 11.10
CA LEU A 112 -0.32 0.21 11.34
C LEU A 112 -1.69 -0.33 11.79
N ILE A 113 -2.01 -1.56 11.39
CA ILE A 113 -3.27 -2.23 11.67
C ILE A 113 -3.02 -3.69 12.13
N PRO A 114 -2.17 -3.93 13.15
CA PRO A 114 -1.54 -5.22 13.45
C PRO A 114 -2.53 -6.37 13.71
N ASN A 115 -3.74 -6.05 14.17
CA ASN A 115 -4.78 -7.03 14.48
C ASN A 115 -5.76 -7.29 13.31
N SER A 116 -5.54 -6.71 12.13
CA SER A 116 -6.45 -6.87 10.99
C SER A 116 -6.36 -8.24 10.35
N GLU A 117 -7.50 -8.74 9.88
CA GLU A 117 -7.53 -9.94 9.04
C GLU A 117 -7.02 -9.62 7.63
N ILE A 118 -5.89 -10.24 7.26
CA ILE A 118 -5.25 -10.08 5.96
C ILE A 118 -5.48 -11.30 5.08
N VAL A 119 -5.84 -11.05 3.81
CA VAL A 119 -5.83 -12.03 2.73
C VAL A 119 -4.70 -11.69 1.78
N SER A 120 -3.56 -12.37 1.94
CA SER A 120 -2.46 -12.34 0.99
C SER A 120 -2.83 -13.11 -0.27
N ILE A 121 -2.82 -12.43 -1.40
CA ILE A 121 -3.04 -13.01 -2.71
C ILE A 121 -1.74 -12.85 -3.48
N GLN A 122 -0.98 -13.94 -3.53
CA GLN A 122 0.27 -13.99 -4.27
C GLN A 122 -0.06 -14.15 -5.76
N ALA A 123 -0.03 -13.02 -6.47
CA ALA A 123 -0.36 -12.92 -7.89
C ALA A 123 0.87 -12.68 -8.75
N GLY A 124 1.88 -11.99 -8.18
CA GLY A 124 3.09 -11.60 -8.86
C GLY A 124 4.32 -12.37 -8.41
N THR A 125 5.43 -12.00 -9.02
CA THR A 125 6.78 -12.37 -8.61
C THR A 125 7.59 -11.10 -8.38
N ASP A 126 8.76 -11.19 -7.76
CA ASP A 126 9.69 -10.05 -7.68
C ASP A 126 10.18 -9.59 -9.07
N MET A 127 9.89 -10.35 -10.13
CA MET A 127 10.14 -10.01 -11.54
C MET A 127 8.93 -9.38 -12.24
N GLY A 128 7.80 -9.18 -11.55
CA GLY A 128 6.60 -8.53 -12.08
C GLY A 128 5.36 -9.44 -12.14
N LEU A 129 4.30 -8.89 -12.76
CA LEU A 129 2.93 -9.39 -12.76
C LEU A 129 2.24 -9.14 -14.11
N SER A 130 1.43 -10.08 -14.59
CA SER A 130 0.61 -9.85 -15.79
C SER A 130 -0.74 -9.20 -15.45
N SER A 131 -1.31 -8.44 -16.38
CA SER A 131 -2.64 -7.85 -16.19
C SER A 131 -3.74 -8.89 -15.93
N LYS A 132 -3.57 -10.12 -16.45
CA LYS A 132 -4.51 -11.24 -16.22
C LYS A 132 -4.41 -11.77 -14.80
N ASP A 133 -3.19 -11.98 -14.30
CA ASP A 133 -2.96 -12.45 -12.93
C ASP A 133 -3.45 -11.41 -11.92
N LEU A 134 -3.23 -10.12 -12.20
CA LEU A 134 -3.76 -9.03 -11.37
C LEU A 134 -5.30 -9.00 -11.37
N ALA A 135 -5.92 -9.16 -12.53
CA ALA A 135 -7.38 -9.22 -12.64
C ALA A 135 -7.96 -10.42 -11.88
N GLU A 136 -7.31 -11.59 -11.95
CA GLU A 136 -7.69 -12.77 -11.19
C GLU A 136 -7.54 -12.54 -9.68
N ALA A 137 -6.45 -11.91 -9.25
CA ALA A 137 -6.21 -11.57 -7.85
C ALA A 137 -7.29 -10.64 -7.27
N ILE A 138 -7.70 -9.62 -8.04
CA ILE A 138 -8.80 -8.73 -7.65
C ILE A 138 -10.11 -9.52 -7.50
N ASN A 139 -10.40 -10.46 -8.41
CA ASN A 139 -11.57 -11.33 -8.28
C ASN A 139 -11.51 -12.23 -7.04
N VAL A 140 -10.34 -12.77 -6.69
CA VAL A 140 -10.17 -13.54 -5.45
C VAL A 140 -10.41 -12.66 -4.22
N ALA A 141 -9.95 -11.41 -4.21
CA ALA A 141 -10.22 -10.48 -3.11
C ALA A 141 -11.73 -10.21 -2.94
N ILE A 142 -12.46 -10.04 -4.06
CA ILE A 142 -13.92 -9.93 -4.07
C ILE A 142 -14.57 -11.19 -3.46
N GLU A 143 -14.17 -12.37 -3.91
CA GLU A 143 -14.71 -13.66 -3.42
C GLU A 143 -14.45 -13.88 -1.92
N LYS A 144 -13.33 -13.37 -1.42
CA LYS A 144 -12.94 -13.43 0.00
C LYS A 144 -13.62 -12.36 0.86
N ASN A 145 -14.49 -11.54 0.26
CA ASN A 145 -15.21 -10.45 0.92
C ASN A 145 -14.28 -9.41 1.56
N CYS A 146 -13.12 -9.15 0.94
CA CYS A 146 -12.26 -8.04 1.35
C CYS A 146 -12.97 -6.72 1.04
N LYS A 147 -12.83 -5.75 1.94
CA LYS A 147 -13.39 -4.39 1.75
C LYS A 147 -12.36 -3.41 1.21
N ILE A 148 -11.09 -3.74 1.38
CA ILE A 148 -9.96 -2.91 0.93
C ILE A 148 -8.95 -3.84 0.25
N ILE A 149 -8.39 -3.39 -0.87
CA ILE A 149 -7.36 -4.08 -1.63
C ILE A 149 -6.14 -3.16 -1.72
N ASN A 150 -5.02 -3.60 -1.15
CA ASN A 150 -3.70 -3.00 -1.33
C ASN A 150 -3.00 -3.65 -2.53
N ILE A 151 -2.57 -2.84 -3.49
CA ILE A 151 -1.85 -3.31 -4.68
C ILE A 151 -0.56 -2.50 -4.81
N SER A 152 0.55 -3.03 -4.31
CA SER A 152 1.88 -2.41 -4.43
C SER A 152 2.63 -2.95 -5.66
N LEU A 153 1.90 -3.35 -6.70
CA LEU A 153 2.41 -3.84 -7.98
C LEU A 153 1.71 -3.09 -9.12
N ALA A 154 2.38 -2.95 -10.26
CA ALA A 154 1.82 -2.25 -11.39
C ALA A 154 2.18 -2.87 -12.74
N THR A 155 1.41 -2.48 -13.76
CA THR A 155 1.69 -2.74 -15.17
C THR A 155 1.50 -1.47 -15.97
N LYS A 156 2.28 -1.30 -17.04
CA LYS A 156 2.13 -0.17 -17.97
C LYS A 156 0.96 -0.34 -18.94
N LYS A 157 0.37 -1.54 -18.99
CA LYS A 157 -0.65 -1.89 -19.98
C LYS A 157 -2.05 -1.66 -19.42
N ASN A 158 -2.77 -0.74 -20.06
CA ASN A 158 -4.22 -0.70 -19.97
C ASN A 158 -4.80 -1.91 -20.72
N THR A 159 -5.61 -2.71 -20.07
CA THR A 159 -6.22 -3.90 -20.68
C THR A 159 -7.65 -4.06 -20.17
N ASP A 160 -8.57 -4.45 -21.06
CA ASP A 160 -9.99 -4.60 -20.71
C ASP A 160 -10.22 -5.60 -19.57
N VAL A 161 -9.42 -6.68 -19.53
CA VAL A 161 -9.53 -7.71 -18.47
C VAL A 161 -9.25 -7.13 -17.08
N LEU A 162 -8.22 -6.29 -16.96
CA LEU A 162 -7.86 -5.66 -15.70
C LEU A 162 -8.85 -4.54 -15.35
N LYS A 163 -9.21 -3.71 -16.32
CA LYS A 163 -10.18 -2.63 -16.14
C LYS A 163 -11.52 -3.17 -15.64
N THR A 164 -12.05 -4.23 -16.26
CA THR A 164 -13.30 -4.89 -15.87
C THR A 164 -13.23 -5.43 -14.43
N ALA A 165 -12.10 -6.02 -14.02
CA ALA A 165 -11.94 -6.52 -12.66
C ALA A 165 -11.93 -5.39 -11.62
N VAL A 166 -11.26 -4.27 -11.95
CA VAL A 166 -11.24 -3.05 -11.12
C VAL A 166 -12.65 -2.46 -10.99
N GLU A 167 -13.34 -2.23 -12.11
CA GLU A 167 -14.72 -1.70 -12.12
C GLU A 167 -15.70 -2.61 -11.34
N LYS A 168 -15.52 -3.94 -11.43
CA LYS A 168 -16.30 -4.91 -10.65
C LYS A 168 -16.04 -4.82 -9.14
N ALA A 169 -14.81 -4.58 -8.71
CA ALA A 169 -14.48 -4.38 -7.30
C ALA A 169 -15.06 -3.04 -6.79
N LEU A 170 -14.84 -1.96 -7.53
CA LEU A 170 -15.34 -0.62 -7.20
C LEU A 170 -16.88 -0.58 -7.10
N SER A 171 -17.59 -1.20 -8.05
CA SER A 171 -19.07 -1.31 -8.01
C SER A 171 -19.62 -2.12 -6.84
N LYS A 172 -18.77 -2.88 -6.13
CA LYS A 172 -19.11 -3.58 -4.89
C LYS A 172 -18.74 -2.79 -3.62
N GLY A 173 -18.32 -1.54 -3.78
CA GLY A 173 -17.87 -0.69 -2.68
C GLY A 173 -16.54 -1.13 -2.07
N ILE A 174 -15.70 -1.85 -2.84
CA ILE A 174 -14.35 -2.23 -2.40
C ILE A 174 -13.41 -1.07 -2.72
N ILE A 175 -12.65 -0.63 -1.72
CA ILE A 175 -11.64 0.41 -1.86
C ILE A 175 -10.36 -0.21 -2.42
N ILE A 176 -9.83 0.35 -3.50
CA ILE A 176 -8.57 -0.12 -4.11
C ILE A 176 -7.53 0.97 -3.94
N VAL A 177 -6.43 0.63 -3.27
CA VAL A 177 -5.29 1.53 -3.04
C VAL A 177 -4.10 0.93 -3.78
N ALA A 178 -3.51 1.69 -4.71
CA ALA A 178 -2.46 1.18 -5.58
C ALA A 178 -1.28 2.14 -5.74
N SER A 179 -0.08 1.58 -5.84
CA SER A 179 1.14 2.36 -6.09
C SER A 179 1.12 2.98 -7.50
N ALA A 180 1.37 4.29 -7.59
CA ALA A 180 1.42 5.00 -8.88
C ALA A 180 2.76 4.88 -9.62
N GLY A 181 3.74 4.19 -9.04
CA GLY A 181 5.10 4.10 -9.56
C GLY A 181 5.99 5.26 -9.10
N ASN A 182 7.30 5.12 -9.30
CA ASN A 182 8.31 6.10 -8.84
C ASN A 182 9.01 6.82 -10.00
N GLU A 183 8.79 6.37 -11.24
CA GLU A 183 9.50 6.84 -12.42
C GLU A 183 8.54 6.87 -13.61
N GLY A 184 8.78 7.78 -14.55
CA GLY A 184 7.98 7.91 -15.76
C GLY A 184 6.92 9.00 -15.60
N GLU A 185 7.36 10.25 -15.71
CA GLU A 185 6.57 11.47 -15.54
C GLU A 185 5.32 11.51 -16.44
N SER A 186 5.35 10.81 -17.58
CA SER A 186 4.25 10.71 -18.54
C SER A 186 3.68 9.29 -18.68
N GLU A 187 4.15 8.34 -17.87
CA GLU A 187 3.76 6.94 -17.97
C GLU A 187 2.58 6.64 -17.02
N ASN A 188 1.62 5.85 -17.50
CA ASN A 188 0.53 5.37 -16.66
C ASN A 188 0.85 3.99 -16.11
N PHE A 189 0.74 3.86 -14.79
CA PHE A 189 0.85 2.60 -14.08
C PHE A 189 -0.53 2.16 -13.61
N TYR A 190 -0.96 1.00 -14.08
CA TYR A 190 -2.25 0.41 -13.73
C TYR A 190 -2.05 -0.63 -12.60
N PRO A 191 -2.95 -0.66 -11.60
CA PRO A 191 -4.29 -0.08 -11.64
C PRO A 191 -4.42 1.34 -11.10
N ALA A 192 -3.36 1.96 -10.56
CA ALA A 192 -3.42 3.30 -9.98
C ALA A 192 -3.97 4.38 -10.94
N ALA A 193 -3.69 4.26 -12.24
CA ALA A 193 -4.20 5.16 -13.27
C ALA A 193 -5.67 4.91 -13.70
N TYR A 194 -6.38 3.93 -13.11
CA TYR A 194 -7.81 3.77 -13.37
C TYR A 194 -8.63 4.70 -12.47
N GLU A 195 -9.69 5.27 -13.04
CA GLU A 195 -10.68 6.04 -12.29
C GLU A 195 -11.28 5.21 -11.14
N GLY A 196 -11.48 5.86 -9.99
CA GLY A 196 -11.98 5.24 -8.77
C GLY A 196 -10.92 4.48 -7.95
N VAL A 197 -9.77 4.12 -8.52
CA VAL A 197 -8.62 3.63 -7.74
C VAL A 197 -7.98 4.81 -7.01
N ILE A 198 -7.43 4.57 -5.82
CA ILE A 198 -6.64 5.55 -5.07
C ILE A 198 -5.18 5.35 -5.44
N GLY A 199 -4.66 6.22 -6.30
CA GLY A 199 -3.26 6.23 -6.72
C GLY A 199 -2.37 6.87 -5.67
N VAL A 200 -1.33 6.16 -5.25
CA VAL A 200 -0.44 6.57 -4.16
C VAL A 200 0.96 6.88 -4.66
N GLY A 201 1.42 8.10 -4.38
CA GLY A 201 2.81 8.52 -4.54
C GLY A 201 3.60 8.46 -3.23
N SER A 202 4.93 8.46 -3.32
CA SER A 202 5.82 8.48 -2.15
C SER A 202 6.51 9.83 -1.94
N ILE A 203 6.63 10.24 -0.69
CA ILE A 203 7.45 11.40 -0.27
C ILE A 203 8.51 10.97 0.76
N ASP A 204 9.58 11.76 0.85
CA ASP A 204 10.57 11.64 1.93
C ASP A 204 10.11 12.31 3.23
N LEU A 205 10.94 12.24 4.27
CA LEU A 205 10.65 12.85 5.57
C LEU A 205 10.76 14.40 5.62
N LYS A 206 11.07 15.04 4.50
CA LYS A 206 10.94 16.50 4.34
C LYS A 206 9.66 16.82 3.56
N GLY A 207 9.00 15.80 3.03
CA GLY A 207 7.83 15.84 2.18
C GLY A 207 8.17 16.16 0.73
N ASN A 208 9.40 15.93 0.28
CA ASN A 208 9.74 16.02 -1.13
C ASN A 208 9.22 14.77 -1.85
N ILE A 209 8.68 14.94 -3.05
CA ILE A 209 8.28 13.82 -3.92
C ILE A 209 9.51 12.97 -4.22
N MET A 210 9.37 11.65 -4.10
CA MET A 210 10.41 10.69 -4.48
C MET A 210 10.27 10.32 -5.96
N GLY A 211 11.39 10.38 -6.68
CA GLY A 211 11.45 10.01 -8.10
C GLY A 211 10.75 11.02 -9.02
N THR A 212 10.31 10.55 -10.18
CA THR A 212 9.62 11.34 -11.21
C THR A 212 8.30 10.67 -11.62
N PRO A 213 7.35 10.49 -10.69
CA PRO A 213 6.08 9.82 -11.01
C PRO A 213 5.19 10.70 -11.89
N ASN A 214 4.28 10.08 -12.63
CA ASN A 214 3.21 10.80 -13.30
C ASN A 214 2.17 11.29 -12.27
N LEU A 215 2.21 12.59 -11.99
CA LEU A 215 1.38 13.24 -10.99
C LEU A 215 -0.12 13.18 -11.29
N ASN A 216 -0.51 12.96 -12.55
CA ASN A 216 -1.92 12.86 -12.93
C ASN A 216 -2.58 11.57 -12.43
N ASN A 217 -1.80 10.58 -12.03
CA ASN A 217 -2.28 9.29 -11.52
C ASN A 217 -2.17 9.16 -9.99
N ILE A 218 -1.95 10.28 -9.28
CA ILE A 218 -1.77 10.29 -7.83
C ILE A 218 -2.88 11.12 -7.19
N ASP A 219 -3.71 10.46 -6.38
CA ASP A 219 -4.70 11.14 -5.54
C ASP A 219 -4.05 11.67 -4.25
N ILE A 220 -3.07 10.93 -3.71
CA ILE A 220 -2.48 11.22 -2.40
C ILE A 220 -1.05 10.70 -2.30
N PHE A 221 -0.21 11.45 -1.61
CA PHE A 221 1.14 11.05 -1.23
C PHE A 221 1.17 10.59 0.22
N ALA A 222 1.97 9.56 0.50
CA ALA A 222 2.33 9.18 1.86
C ALA A 222 3.84 8.93 1.96
N PRO A 223 4.42 8.96 3.18
CA PRO A 223 5.84 8.73 3.31
C PRO A 223 6.25 7.34 2.85
N GLY A 224 7.33 7.29 2.08
CA GLY A 224 7.79 6.07 1.45
C GLY A 224 9.31 6.01 1.37
N LYS A 225 10.03 6.71 2.26
CA LYS A 225 11.49 6.64 2.32
C LYS A 225 11.93 6.05 3.64
N ASP A 226 12.89 5.14 3.60
CA ASP A 226 13.52 4.54 4.78
C ASP A 226 12.49 3.97 5.79
N ILE A 227 11.45 3.30 5.29
CA ILE A 227 10.39 2.73 6.12
C ILE A 227 10.85 1.40 6.70
N LEU A 228 10.94 1.30 8.03
CA LEU A 228 11.28 0.05 8.71
C LEU A 228 10.14 -0.97 8.56
N THR A 229 10.44 -2.13 7.99
CA THR A 229 9.46 -3.20 7.76
C THR A 229 10.09 -4.60 7.83
N THR A 230 9.28 -5.64 7.67
CA THR A 230 9.70 -7.04 7.62
C THR A 230 10.36 -7.40 6.30
N THR A 231 11.30 -8.35 6.31
CA THR A 231 11.99 -8.82 5.10
C THR A 231 12.28 -10.33 5.21
N VAL A 232 12.66 -10.97 4.10
CA VAL A 232 13.07 -12.40 4.10
C VAL A 232 14.53 -12.62 4.54
N SER A 233 15.18 -11.57 5.05
CA SER A 233 16.54 -11.69 5.61
C SER A 233 16.53 -12.47 6.92
N GLU A 234 17.68 -13.00 7.34
CA GLU A 234 17.83 -13.64 8.66
C GLU A 234 17.44 -12.70 9.83
N ALA A 235 17.68 -11.40 9.68
CA ALA A 235 17.26 -10.40 10.66
C ALA A 235 15.73 -10.27 10.75
N GLY A 236 15.00 -10.66 9.71
CA GLY A 236 13.55 -10.57 9.55
C GLY A 236 13.04 -9.15 9.30
N LYS A 237 13.92 -8.16 9.13
CA LYS A 237 13.57 -6.74 9.01
C LYS A 237 14.57 -5.96 8.17
N GLY A 238 14.16 -4.80 7.68
CA GLY A 238 14.98 -3.91 6.84
C GLY A 238 14.24 -2.62 6.49
N LEU A 239 14.88 -1.79 5.67
CA LEU A 239 14.29 -0.54 5.17
C LEU A 239 13.68 -0.77 3.79
N PHE A 240 12.54 -0.15 3.56
CA PHE A 240 11.81 -0.20 2.30
C PHE A 240 11.44 1.21 1.84
N GLU A 241 11.41 1.41 0.52
CA GLU A 241 11.13 2.72 -0.06
C GLU A 241 10.34 2.66 -1.36
N GLY A 242 9.82 3.81 -1.77
CA GLY A 242 8.98 4.03 -2.95
C GLY A 242 7.48 4.05 -2.65
N SER A 243 6.70 4.26 -3.71
CA SER A 243 5.23 4.24 -3.67
C SER A 243 4.69 2.91 -3.14
N SER A 244 5.41 1.79 -3.35
CA SER A 244 5.08 0.50 -2.75
C SER A 244 5.11 0.50 -1.21
N ALA A 245 5.98 1.30 -0.59
CA ALA A 245 6.04 1.49 0.86
C ALA A 245 4.99 2.49 1.35
N ALA A 246 4.65 3.50 0.54
CA ALA A 246 3.62 4.50 0.87
C ALA A 246 2.18 3.92 0.77
N THR A 247 1.93 3.04 -0.20
CA THR A 247 0.62 2.40 -0.46
C THR A 247 0.03 1.71 0.78
N PRO A 248 0.75 0.85 1.54
CA PRO A 248 0.22 0.24 2.76
C PRO A 248 -0.11 1.27 3.85
N ILE A 249 0.57 2.42 3.90
CA ILE A 249 0.22 3.49 4.87
C ILE A 249 -1.16 4.07 4.55
N VAL A 250 -1.42 4.34 3.27
CA VAL A 250 -2.74 4.81 2.82
C VAL A 250 -3.80 3.73 3.03
N THR A 251 -3.50 2.46 2.72
CA THR A 251 -4.39 1.33 3.02
C THR A 251 -4.78 1.26 4.50
N ALA A 252 -3.82 1.42 5.41
CA ALA A 252 -4.09 1.43 6.85
C ALA A 252 -4.99 2.61 7.27
N ALA A 253 -4.82 3.77 6.64
CA ALA A 253 -5.71 4.92 6.84
C ALA A 253 -7.16 4.55 6.53
N PHE A 254 -7.42 4.10 5.29
CA PHE A 254 -8.76 3.69 4.86
C PHE A 254 -9.33 2.56 5.71
N THR A 255 -8.50 1.61 6.14
CA THR A 255 -8.91 0.52 7.04
C THR A 255 -9.37 1.05 8.40
N THR A 256 -8.62 1.99 8.96
CA THR A 256 -8.95 2.63 10.24
C THR A 256 -10.26 3.40 10.13
N PHE A 257 -10.43 4.23 9.10
CA PHE A 257 -11.65 5.01 8.92
C PHE A 257 -12.87 4.15 8.67
N LEU A 258 -12.76 3.12 7.82
CA LEU A 258 -13.89 2.22 7.58
C LEU A 258 -14.27 1.41 8.83
N SER A 259 -13.31 1.11 9.71
CA SER A 259 -13.60 0.51 11.03
C SER A 259 -14.37 1.49 11.94
N MET A 260 -13.99 2.76 11.95
CA MET A 260 -14.67 3.81 12.73
C MET A 260 -16.08 4.08 12.20
N TYR A 261 -16.23 4.19 10.88
CA TYR A 261 -17.45 4.61 10.18
C TYR A 261 -17.92 3.55 9.16
N PRO A 262 -18.40 2.38 9.62
CA PRO A 262 -18.75 1.26 8.75
C PRO A 262 -19.96 1.52 7.82
N GLU A 263 -20.72 2.58 8.09
CA GLU A 263 -21.89 2.98 7.28
C GLU A 263 -21.53 3.81 6.05
N LEU A 264 -20.30 4.35 5.99
CA LEU A 264 -19.87 5.16 4.85
C LEU A 264 -19.59 4.28 3.63
N SER A 265 -19.99 4.78 2.47
CA SER A 265 -19.58 4.23 1.19
C SER A 265 -18.09 4.44 0.96
N ALA A 266 -17.52 3.64 0.04
CA ALA A 266 -16.13 3.78 -0.38
C ALA A 266 -15.83 5.18 -0.95
N GLU A 267 -16.81 5.80 -1.61
CA GLU A 267 -16.68 7.11 -2.22
C GLU A 267 -16.66 8.22 -1.17
N GLU A 268 -17.61 8.22 -0.23
CA GLU A 268 -17.63 9.17 0.90
C GLU A 268 -16.36 9.07 1.75
N LEU A 269 -15.85 7.84 1.95
CA LEU A 269 -14.59 7.64 2.66
C LEU A 269 -13.39 8.19 1.89
N LYS A 270 -13.34 7.99 0.56
CA LYS A 270 -12.31 8.57 -0.31
C LYS A 270 -12.37 10.09 -0.23
N GLU A 271 -13.54 10.69 -0.41
CA GLU A 271 -13.72 12.13 -0.32
C GLU A 271 -13.24 12.68 1.03
N ALA A 272 -13.63 12.06 2.14
CA ALA A 272 -13.22 12.51 3.47
C ALA A 272 -11.71 12.41 3.69
N VAL A 273 -11.06 11.32 3.26
CA VAL A 273 -9.60 11.17 3.39
C VAL A 273 -8.87 12.19 2.51
N ILE A 274 -9.34 12.40 1.27
CA ILE A 274 -8.71 13.29 0.29
C ILE A 274 -8.96 14.77 0.61
N ALA A 275 -10.13 15.14 1.15
CA ALA A 275 -10.45 16.51 1.57
C ALA A 275 -9.66 16.93 2.81
N ASN A 276 -9.40 15.98 3.71
CA ASN A 276 -8.67 16.23 4.96
C ASN A 276 -7.17 15.92 4.86
N ALA A 277 -6.66 15.64 3.66
CA ALA A 277 -5.22 15.62 3.39
C ALA A 277 -4.61 17.01 3.61
N SER A 278 -3.31 17.04 3.90
CA SER A 278 -2.53 18.28 3.89
C SER A 278 -2.14 18.63 2.45
N GLU A 279 -2.24 19.89 2.07
CA GLU A 279 -1.70 20.36 0.79
C GLU A 279 -0.24 20.80 0.95
N LYS A 280 0.59 20.42 -0.01
CA LYS A 280 1.96 20.91 -0.15
C LYS A 280 2.17 21.45 -1.56
N GLU A 281 3.16 22.32 -1.68
CA GLU A 281 3.63 22.84 -2.97
C GLU A 281 5.15 22.62 -3.05
N SER A 282 5.62 22.08 -4.17
CA SER A 282 7.04 21.97 -4.51
C SER A 282 7.20 22.25 -5.99
N ASP A 283 8.13 23.13 -6.35
CA ASP A 283 8.44 23.48 -7.74
C ASP A 283 7.20 23.84 -8.59
N GLY A 284 6.24 24.56 -7.99
CA GLY A 284 4.99 24.97 -8.63
C GLY A 284 3.93 23.88 -8.75
N THR A 285 4.22 22.67 -8.27
CA THR A 285 3.26 21.55 -8.22
C THR A 285 2.62 21.48 -6.85
N ARG A 286 1.28 21.57 -6.80
CA ARG A 286 0.51 21.28 -5.58
C ARG A 286 0.10 19.82 -5.52
N TYR A 287 0.24 19.22 -4.35
CA TYR A 287 -0.13 17.82 -4.14
C TYR A 287 -0.64 17.59 -2.71
N LYS A 288 -1.44 16.54 -2.56
CA LYS A 288 -2.05 16.14 -1.31
C LYS A 288 -1.18 15.11 -0.59
N VAL A 289 -0.96 15.31 0.70
CA VAL A 289 -0.21 14.42 1.58
C VAL A 289 -1.14 13.91 2.66
N LEU A 290 -1.13 12.60 2.88
CA LEU A 290 -1.91 11.96 3.93
C LEU A 290 -1.62 12.60 5.30
N ASN A 291 -2.69 13.07 5.95
CA ASN A 291 -2.64 13.62 7.30
C ASN A 291 -3.65 12.90 8.17
N LEU A 292 -3.24 11.79 8.76
CA LEU A 292 -4.13 10.94 9.54
C LEU A 292 -4.76 11.64 10.74
N GLN A 293 -4.02 12.53 11.42
CA GLN A 293 -4.57 13.32 12.52
C GLN A 293 -5.74 14.18 12.05
N LYS A 294 -5.54 14.91 10.94
CA LYS A 294 -6.55 15.82 10.40
C LYS A 294 -7.76 15.02 9.94
N VAL A 295 -7.55 13.93 9.19
CA VAL A 295 -8.65 13.08 8.72
C VAL A 295 -9.42 12.44 9.91
N ILE A 296 -8.75 12.02 10.99
CA ILE A 296 -9.41 11.50 12.21
C ILE A 296 -10.22 12.60 12.93
N ASN A 297 -9.61 13.77 13.16
CA ASN A 297 -10.24 14.83 13.94
C ASN A 297 -11.38 15.53 13.20
N GLU A 298 -11.25 15.70 11.88
CA GLU A 298 -12.20 16.44 11.05
C GLU A 298 -13.20 15.51 10.37
N GLY A 299 -12.86 14.23 10.16
CA GLY A 299 -13.79 13.22 9.67
C GLY A 299 -15.04 13.13 10.56
N GLU A 300 -14.88 13.19 11.89
CA GLU A 300 -16.03 13.23 12.81
C GLU A 300 -17.02 14.39 12.54
N LYS A 301 -16.55 15.50 11.98
CA LYS A 301 -17.38 16.68 11.70
C LYS A 301 -18.10 16.56 10.37
N VAL A 302 -17.44 16.02 9.35
CA VAL A 302 -18.03 15.84 8.00
C VAL A 302 -19.23 14.89 8.04
N PHE A 303 -19.27 13.93 8.98
CA PHE A 303 -20.33 12.91 9.05
C PHE A 303 -21.42 13.17 10.11
N LYS A 304 -21.37 14.32 10.82
CA LYS A 304 -22.36 14.71 11.85
C LYS A 304 -23.24 15.89 11.43
N GLU A 305 -23.04 16.44 10.23
CA GLU A 305 -23.90 17.47 9.62
C GLU A 305 -24.82 16.84 8.56
#